data_AF-A0A0K9G8V1-F1
#
_entry.id   AF-A0A0K9G8V1-F1
#
_cell.length_a   1.000
_cell.length_b   1.000
_cell.length_c   1.000
_cell.angle_alpha   90.00
_cell.angle_beta   90.00
_cell.angle_gamma   90.00
#
_symmetry.space_group_name_H-M   'P 1'
#
loop_
_entity.id
_entity.type
_entity.pdbx_description
1 polymer ?
#
loop_
_entity_poly.entity_id
_entity_poly.type
_entity_poly.pdbx_seq_one_letter_code
_entity_poly.pdbx_strand_id
1 'polypeptide(L)'
;MFNYIMKRIDYVNMAGFLVGGFILLIMRADYLLGILLLIAGILLLLSKMNGSMPLYILTYFVHFFLIGLFIYSLFMNNAYTLGEYALIAAAALAVAVMAIIVRTSTGTLTLFWLALHSLIIIQAFISPGSFMTELWSTQSVQQVFHTFYPLLIAFFLIGVFFDRFQTELKREYRNK
;
A
#
# COMPACT_ATOMS: atom_id res chain seq x y z
N MET A 1 21.45 2.09 -9.32
CA MET A 1 20.83 3.39 -9.00
C MET A 1 19.35 3.27 -8.60
N PHE A 2 18.47 2.68 -9.41
CA PHE A 2 17.05 2.55 -9.05
C PHE A 2 16.77 1.75 -7.76
N ASN A 3 17.45 0.61 -7.54
CA ASN A 3 17.33 -0.13 -6.26
C ASN A 3 17.69 0.72 -5.03
N TYR A 4 18.57 1.70 -5.19
CA TYR A 4 18.95 2.62 -4.13
C TYR A 4 17.85 3.65 -3.87
N ILE A 5 17.26 4.19 -4.93
CA ILE A 5 16.11 5.11 -4.85
C ILE A 5 14.91 4.40 -4.20
N MET A 6 14.59 3.18 -4.63
CA MET A 6 13.49 2.40 -4.07
C MET A 6 13.65 2.13 -2.58
N LYS A 7 14.87 1.81 -2.12
CA LYS A 7 15.15 1.66 -0.68
C LYS A 7 14.91 2.97 0.10
N ARG A 8 15.25 4.13 -0.47
CA ARG A 8 14.96 5.43 0.16
C ARG A 8 13.47 5.70 0.23
N ILE A 9 12.73 5.39 -0.83
CA ILE A 9 11.27 5.52 -0.85
C ILE A 9 10.63 4.61 0.19
N ASP A 10 11.17 3.41 0.43
CA ASP A 10 10.66 2.52 1.48
C ASP A 10 10.77 3.14 2.88
N TYR A 11 11.85 3.85 3.18
CA TYR A 11 11.97 4.56 4.46
C TYR A 11 10.96 5.70 4.59
N VAL A 12 10.68 6.41 3.48
CA VAL A 12 9.63 7.44 3.45
C VAL A 12 8.26 6.81 3.67
N ASN A 13 7.96 5.70 2.99
CA ASN A 13 6.72 4.95 3.21
C ASN A 13 6.62 4.44 4.64
N MET A 14 7.71 3.95 5.23
CA MET A 14 7.73 3.50 6.62
C MET A 14 7.33 4.62 7.57
N ALA A 15 7.85 5.83 7.37
CA ALA A 15 7.41 6.99 8.15
C ALA A 15 5.91 7.26 7.94
N GLY A 16 5.43 7.19 6.69
CA GLY A 16 4.00 7.30 6.36
C GLY A 16 3.12 6.25 7.06
N PHE A 17 3.56 4.98 7.08
CA PHE A 17 2.90 3.87 7.77
C PHE A 17 2.86 4.07 9.28
N LEU A 18 3.96 4.50 9.89
CA LEU A 18 4.03 4.79 11.32
C LEU A 18 3.09 5.94 11.70
N VAL A 19 3.16 7.05 10.97
CA VAL A 19 2.31 8.22 11.23
C VAL A 19 0.83 7.88 11.03
N GLY A 20 0.48 7.23 9.92
CA GLY A 20 -0.90 6.83 9.64
C GLY A 20 -1.45 5.84 10.65
N GLY A 21 -0.67 4.81 10.99
CA GLY A 21 -1.04 3.81 11.99
C GLY A 21 -1.27 4.44 13.35
N PHE A 22 -0.38 5.32 13.80
CA PHE A 22 -0.50 6.00 15.09
C PHE A 22 -1.73 6.91 15.16
N ILE A 23 -2.01 7.66 14.09
CA ILE A 23 -3.20 8.52 14.00
C ILE A 23 -4.48 7.68 14.07
N LEU A 24 -4.55 6.56 13.34
CA LEU A 24 -5.72 5.68 13.37
C LEU A 24 -5.94 5.04 14.75
N LEU A 25 -4.86 4.67 15.45
CA LEU A 25 -4.95 4.03 16.76
C LEU A 25 -5.38 4.98 17.89
N ILE A 26 -4.93 6.23 17.85
CA ILE A 26 -5.11 7.18 18.97
C ILE A 26 -6.21 8.19 18.68
N MET A 27 -6.25 8.72 17.45
CA MET A 27 -7.12 9.85 17.12
C MET A 27 -8.44 9.44 16.45
N ARG A 28 -8.51 8.24 15.84
CA ARG A 28 -9.66 7.85 15.00
C ARG A 28 -10.15 6.41 15.16
N ALA A 29 -9.81 5.74 16.26
CA ALA A 29 -10.30 4.45 16.75
C ALA A 29 -10.62 3.32 15.72
N ASP A 30 -10.06 3.33 14.50
CA ASP A 30 -10.08 2.17 13.60
C ASP A 30 -8.84 1.33 13.88
N TYR A 31 -8.92 0.57 14.97
CA TYR A 31 -7.81 -0.22 15.49
C TYR A 31 -7.31 -1.25 14.48
N LEU A 32 -8.22 -1.84 13.71
CA LEU A 32 -7.86 -2.85 12.71
C LEU A 32 -7.02 -2.23 11.60
N LEU A 33 -7.49 -1.13 10.98
CA LEU A 33 -6.74 -0.45 9.93
C LEU A 33 -5.40 0.08 10.45
N GLY A 34 -5.37 0.64 11.66
CA GLY A 34 -4.14 1.13 12.29
C GLY A 34 -3.10 0.02 12.48
N ILE A 35 -3.49 -1.13 13.04
CA ILE A 35 -2.59 -2.29 13.22
C ILE A 35 -2.11 -2.82 11.87
N LEU A 36 -3.02 -2.98 10.90
CA LEU A 36 -2.67 -3.47 9.57
C LEU A 36 -1.69 -2.52 8.85
N LEU A 37 -1.83 -1.20 9.03
CA LEU A 37 -0.90 -0.21 8.47
C LEU A 37 0.53 -0.40 9.00
N LEU A 38 0.67 -0.63 10.31
CA LEU A 38 1.97 -0.86 10.94
C LEU A 38 2.58 -2.19 10.47
N ILE A 39 1.77 -3.25 10.40
CA ILE A 39 2.19 -4.56 9.89
C ILE A 39 2.63 -4.43 8.42
N ALA A 40 1.89 -3.70 7.59
CA ALA A 40 2.20 -3.45 6.19
C ALA A 40 3.60 -2.81 6.02
N GLY A 41 3.89 -1.75 6.78
CA GLY A 41 5.20 -1.09 6.75
C GLY A 41 6.36 -2.02 7.14
N ILE A 42 6.20 -2.80 8.21
CA ILE A 42 7.20 -3.78 8.65
C ILE A 42 7.42 -4.86 7.58
N LEU A 43 6.34 -5.41 7.03
CA LEU A 43 6.40 -6.45 5.99
C LEU A 43 7.02 -5.95 4.69
N LEU A 44 6.79 -4.69 4.31
CA LEU A 44 7.41 -4.09 3.13
C LEU A 44 8.95 -4.09 3.27
N LEU A 45 9.47 -3.70 4.44
CA LEU A 45 10.91 -3.70 4.72
C LEU A 45 11.49 -5.10 4.83
N LEU A 46 10.86 -5.98 5.62
CA LEU A 46 11.33 -7.36 5.83
C LEU A 46 11.41 -8.13 4.52
N SER A 47 10.41 -7.98 3.64
CA SER A 47 10.38 -8.64 2.33
C SER A 47 11.58 -8.29 1.45
N LYS A 48 12.16 -7.10 1.62
CA LYS A 48 13.33 -6.63 0.87
C LYS A 48 14.66 -6.98 1.51
N MET A 49 14.68 -7.22 2.82
CA MET A 49 15.88 -7.64 3.55
C MET A 49 16.11 -9.15 3.46
N ASN A 50 15.06 -9.95 3.67
CA ASN A 50 15.16 -11.40 3.75
C ASN A 50 13.97 -12.06 3.03
N GLY A 51 13.83 -11.73 1.74
CA GLY A 51 12.70 -12.09 0.91
C GLY A 51 12.57 -13.58 0.63
N SER A 52 11.95 -14.31 1.55
CA SER A 52 11.46 -15.67 1.33
C SER A 52 10.09 -15.65 0.64
N MET A 53 9.77 -16.71 -0.10
CA MET A 53 8.46 -16.82 -0.77
C MET A 53 7.27 -16.64 0.19
N PRO A 54 7.23 -17.24 1.39
CA PRO A 54 6.14 -17.00 2.35
C PRO A 54 6.05 -15.54 2.79
N LEU A 55 7.19 -14.87 2.96
CA LEU A 55 7.21 -13.46 3.35
C LEU A 55 6.63 -12.57 2.26
N TYR A 56 6.96 -12.83 0.98
CA TYR A 56 6.31 -12.12 -0.12
C TYR A 56 4.80 -12.36 -0.16
N ILE A 57 4.34 -13.60 0.04
CA ILE A 57 2.89 -13.92 0.09
C ILE A 57 2.22 -13.06 1.16
N LEU A 58 2.79 -13.08 2.37
CA LEU A 58 2.24 -12.34 3.50
C LEU A 58 2.25 -10.82 3.25
N THR A 59 3.35 -10.28 2.71
CA THR A 59 3.46 -8.87 2.34
C THR A 59 2.37 -8.51 1.34
N TYR A 60 2.24 -9.22 0.22
CA TYR A 60 1.21 -8.90 -0.77
C TYR A 60 -0.20 -9.05 -0.21
N PHE A 61 -0.46 -10.13 0.54
CA PHE A 61 -1.76 -10.37 1.15
C PHE A 61 -2.18 -9.20 2.05
N VAL A 62 -1.33 -8.78 2.99
CA VAL A 62 -1.66 -7.69 3.92
C VAL A 62 -1.91 -6.38 3.18
N HIS A 63 -1.07 -6.05 2.19
CA HIS A 63 -1.24 -4.81 1.44
C HIS A 63 -2.51 -4.81 0.57
N PHE A 64 -2.80 -5.90 -0.15
CA PHE A 64 -4.01 -6.00 -0.96
C PHE A 64 -5.27 -6.10 -0.11
N PHE A 65 -5.19 -6.75 1.05
CA PHE A 65 -6.28 -6.78 2.01
C PHE A 65 -6.62 -5.37 2.49
N LEU A 66 -5.60 -4.60 2.88
CA LEU A 66 -5.77 -3.23 3.33
C LEU A 66 -6.29 -2.29 2.22
N ILE A 67 -5.77 -2.40 1.00
CA ILE A 67 -6.29 -1.69 -0.18
C ILE A 67 -7.76 -2.08 -0.43
N GLY A 68 -8.09 -3.36 -0.31
CA GLY A 68 -9.44 -3.88 -0.45
C GLY A 68 -10.40 -3.29 0.57
N LEU A 69 -9.98 -3.16 1.84
CA LEU A 69 -10.77 -2.47 2.87
C LEU A 69 -11.02 -1.00 2.51
N PHE A 70 -9.99 -0.26 2.08
CA PHE A 70 -10.19 1.13 1.66
C PHE A 70 -11.16 1.26 0.49
N ILE A 71 -11.01 0.41 -0.54
CA ILE A 71 -11.90 0.42 -1.71
C ILE A 71 -13.32 0.06 -1.29
N TYR A 72 -13.50 -0.96 -0.44
CA TYR A 72 -14.82 -1.36 0.03
C TYR A 72 -15.51 -0.23 0.80
N SER A 73 -14.77 0.49 1.63
CA SER A 73 -15.29 1.65 2.37
C SER A 73 -15.80 2.79 1.48
N LEU A 74 -15.47 2.82 0.19
CA LEU A 74 -16.02 3.79 -0.77
C LEU A 74 -17.46 3.49 -1.15
N PHE A 75 -17.81 2.21 -1.17
CA PHE A 75 -19.11 1.74 -1.68
C PHE A 75 -20.11 1.50 -0.56
N MET A 76 -19.63 1.20 0.64
CA MET A 76 -20.46 0.80 1.78
C MET A 76 -20.17 1.70 2.98
N ASN A 77 -21.20 2.40 3.46
CA ASN A 77 -21.13 3.26 4.65
C ASN A 77 -21.40 2.51 5.97
N ASN A 78 -21.59 1.19 5.91
CA ASN A 78 -21.95 0.36 7.06
C ASN A 78 -20.72 -0.32 7.66
N ALA A 79 -20.84 -0.74 8.93
CA ALA A 79 -19.86 -1.58 9.56
C ALA A 79 -19.69 -2.91 8.80
N TYR A 80 -18.44 -3.34 8.64
CA TYR A 80 -18.10 -4.56 7.94
C TYR A 80 -18.71 -5.79 8.62
N THR A 81 -19.32 -6.67 7.83
CA THR A 81 -19.70 -7.99 8.29
C THR A 81 -18.53 -8.97 8.20
N LEU A 82 -18.57 -10.06 8.97
CA LEU A 82 -17.53 -11.09 8.93
C LEU A 82 -17.42 -11.75 7.54
N GLY A 83 -18.53 -11.86 6.82
CA GLY A 83 -18.55 -12.35 5.43
C GLY A 83 -17.82 -11.43 4.45
N GLU A 84 -17.94 -10.11 4.65
CA GLU A 84 -17.24 -9.12 3.82
C GLU A 84 -15.74 -9.15 4.06
N TYR A 85 -15.30 -9.22 5.32
CA TYR A 85 -13.88 -9.43 5.64
C TYR A 85 -13.33 -10.70 5.00
N ALA A 86 -14.07 -11.80 5.06
CA ALA A 86 -13.67 -13.07 4.45
C ALA A 86 -13.57 -12.96 2.91
N LEU A 87 -14.52 -12.27 2.26
CA LEU A 87 -14.49 -12.06 0.82
C LEU A 87 -13.29 -11.20 0.39
N ILE A 88 -13.04 -10.10 1.09
CA ILE A 88 -11.90 -9.22 0.82
C ILE A 88 -10.59 -9.97 1.05
N ALA A 89 -10.49 -10.78 2.12
CA ALA A 89 -9.33 -11.61 2.39
C ALA A 89 -9.11 -12.66 1.29
N ALA A 90 -10.17 -13.34 0.84
CA ALA A 90 -10.08 -14.32 -0.25
C ALA A 90 -9.60 -13.68 -1.56
N ALA A 91 -10.16 -12.51 -1.91
CA ALA A 91 -9.74 -11.74 -3.08
C ALA A 91 -8.28 -11.28 -2.96
N ALA A 92 -7.89 -10.73 -1.81
CA ALA A 92 -6.52 -10.28 -1.54
C ALA A 92 -5.51 -11.44 -1.64
N LEU A 93 -5.87 -12.62 -1.13
CA LEU A 93 -5.03 -13.81 -1.22
C LEU A 93 -4.87 -14.28 -2.67
N ALA A 94 -5.96 -14.31 -3.44
CA ALA A 94 -5.90 -14.66 -4.86
C ALA A 94 -4.97 -13.72 -5.64
N VAL A 95 -5.09 -12.41 -5.41
CA VAL A 95 -4.22 -11.40 -6.04
C VAL A 95 -2.77 -11.52 -5.57
N ALA A 96 -2.53 -11.81 -4.28
CA ALA A 96 -1.19 -12.02 -3.74
C ALA A 96 -0.48 -13.22 -4.37
N VAL A 97 -1.20 -14.34 -4.54
CA VAL A 97 -0.68 -15.54 -5.21
C VAL A 97 -0.36 -15.22 -6.67
N MET A 98 -1.25 -14.54 -7.40
CA MET A 98 -1.00 -14.12 -8.78
C MET A 98 0.24 -13.21 -8.89
N ALA A 99 0.38 -12.21 -8.02
CA ALA A 99 1.52 -11.30 -8.02
C ALA A 99 2.85 -12.03 -7.87
N ILE A 100 2.89 -13.11 -7.08
CA ILE A 100 4.09 -13.91 -6.86
C ILE A 100 4.38 -14.85 -8.03
N ILE A 101 3.36 -15.47 -8.61
CA ILE A 101 3.51 -16.29 -9.83
C ILE A 101 4.11 -15.42 -10.95
N VAL A 102 3.63 -14.19 -11.06
CA VAL A 102 4.08 -13.20 -12.04
C VAL A 102 5.47 -12.63 -11.69
N ARG A 103 6.01 -12.93 -10.50
CA ARG A 103 7.29 -12.44 -9.97
C ARG A 103 7.35 -10.91 -9.90
N THR A 104 6.24 -10.27 -9.56
CA THR A 104 6.21 -8.82 -9.31
C THR A 104 7.08 -8.51 -8.10
N SER A 105 7.86 -7.41 -8.18
CA SER A 105 8.67 -6.97 -7.05
C SER A 105 7.83 -6.12 -6.10
N THR A 106 8.20 -6.09 -4.83
CA THR A 106 7.52 -5.21 -3.85
C THR A 106 7.76 -3.73 -4.13
N GLY A 107 8.61 -3.38 -5.11
CA GLY A 107 8.77 -2.02 -5.63
C GLY A 107 7.48 -1.43 -6.20
N THR A 108 6.61 -2.26 -6.79
CA THR A 108 5.28 -1.83 -7.23
C THR A 108 4.44 -1.29 -6.07
N LEU A 109 4.42 -2.02 -4.94
CA LEU A 109 3.73 -1.56 -3.72
C LEU A 109 4.35 -0.29 -3.18
N THR A 110 5.69 -0.19 -3.16
CA THR A 110 6.40 1.01 -2.69
C THR A 110 5.95 2.27 -3.44
N LEU A 111 5.81 2.24 -4.76
CA LEU A 111 5.37 3.42 -5.51
C LEU A 111 3.90 3.76 -5.27
N PHE A 112 3.04 2.74 -5.20
CA PHE A 112 1.63 2.93 -4.84
C PHE A 112 1.50 3.62 -3.47
N TRP A 113 2.23 3.14 -2.47
CA TRP A 113 2.19 3.69 -1.11
C TRP A 113 2.73 5.11 -1.03
N LEU A 114 3.81 5.40 -1.77
CA LEU A 114 4.34 6.76 -1.82
C LEU A 114 3.30 7.72 -2.38
N ALA A 115 2.64 7.34 -3.48
CA ALA A 115 1.59 8.14 -4.08
C ALA A 115 0.41 8.33 -3.11
N LEU A 116 -0.05 7.25 -2.48
CA LEU A 116 -1.16 7.30 -1.54
C LEU A 116 -0.87 8.20 -0.33
N HIS A 117 0.29 8.05 0.32
CA HIS A 117 0.71 8.93 1.42
C HIS A 117 0.78 10.38 0.98
N SER A 118 1.38 10.66 -0.18
CA SER A 118 1.51 12.03 -0.70
C SER A 118 0.15 12.66 -0.95
N LEU A 119 -0.79 11.91 -1.53
CA LEU A 119 -2.14 12.39 -1.81
C LEU A 119 -2.95 12.61 -0.54
N ILE A 120 -2.84 11.73 0.46
CA ILE A 120 -3.50 11.91 1.77
C ILE A 120 -2.96 13.15 2.47
N ILE A 121 -1.64 13.40 2.42
CA ILE A 121 -1.04 14.61 2.99
C ILE A 121 -1.59 15.86 2.29
N ILE A 122 -1.60 15.88 0.94
CA ILE A 122 -2.14 17.01 0.17
C ILE A 122 -3.62 17.22 0.52
N GLN A 123 -4.42 16.16 0.56
CA GLN A 123 -5.83 16.23 0.91
C GLN A 123 -6.03 16.82 2.32
N ALA A 124 -5.21 16.42 3.28
CA ALA A 124 -5.28 16.94 4.65
C ALA A 124 -4.92 18.44 4.74
N PHE A 125 -4.05 18.95 3.86
CA PHE A 125 -3.71 20.38 3.80
C PHE A 125 -4.80 21.26 3.20
N ILE A 126 -5.56 20.74 2.23
CA ILE A 126 -6.61 21.51 1.54
C ILE A 126 -7.99 21.35 2.17
N SER A 127 -8.14 20.40 3.09
CA SER A 127 -9.41 20.16 3.78
C SER A 127 -9.68 21.26 4.83
N PRO A 128 -10.95 21.62 5.07
CA PRO A 128 -11.30 22.72 5.98
C PRO A 128 -11.09 22.40 7.47
N GLY A 129 -10.83 21.14 7.83
CA GLY A 129 -10.51 20.71 9.19
C GLY A 129 -9.05 20.97 9.58
N SER A 130 -8.71 20.65 10.83
CA SER A 130 -7.30 20.72 11.26
C SER A 130 -6.48 19.62 10.58
N PHE A 131 -5.23 19.90 10.20
CA PHE A 131 -4.39 18.94 9.48
C PHE A 131 -4.32 17.57 10.17
N MET A 132 -4.15 17.52 11.50
CA MET A 132 -4.07 16.25 12.23
C MET A 132 -5.40 15.51 12.29
N THR A 133 -6.53 16.23 12.27
CA THR A 133 -7.87 15.66 12.17
C THR A 133 -8.30 15.40 10.74
N GLU A 134 -7.47 15.70 9.73
CA GLU A 134 -7.71 15.35 8.32
C GLU A 134 -6.70 14.36 7.76
N LEU A 135 -5.50 14.30 8.34
CA LEU A 135 -4.49 13.31 8.01
C LEU A 135 -5.02 11.92 8.38
N TRP A 136 -5.08 11.02 7.39
CA TRP A 136 -5.60 9.66 7.56
C TRP A 136 -7.06 9.56 8.06
N SER A 137 -7.93 10.56 7.82
CA SER A 137 -9.38 10.37 8.01
C SER A 137 -9.89 9.29 7.08
N THR A 138 -10.93 8.58 7.50
CA THR A 138 -11.76 7.80 6.58
C THR A 138 -12.23 8.68 5.42
N GLN A 139 -12.70 9.91 5.69
CA GLN A 139 -13.11 10.86 4.65
C GLN A 139 -11.97 11.25 3.70
N SER A 140 -10.79 11.62 4.21
CA SER A 140 -9.63 11.95 3.37
C SER A 140 -9.16 10.77 2.53
N VAL A 141 -9.11 9.56 3.10
CA VAL A 141 -8.75 8.34 2.36
C VAL A 141 -9.79 8.07 1.28
N GLN A 142 -11.09 8.13 1.61
CA GLN A 142 -12.16 7.96 0.64
C GLN A 142 -12.09 9.00 -0.47
N GLN A 143 -11.88 10.28 -0.13
CA GLN A 143 -11.75 11.36 -1.10
C GLN A 143 -10.56 11.15 -2.03
N VAL A 144 -9.42 10.70 -1.50
CA VAL A 144 -8.22 10.41 -2.29
C VAL A 144 -8.47 9.25 -3.25
N PHE A 145 -9.08 8.17 -2.79
CA PHE A 145 -9.42 7.06 -3.68
C PHE A 145 -10.47 7.50 -4.71
N HIS A 146 -11.54 8.18 -4.33
CA HIS A 146 -12.59 8.60 -5.26
C HIS A 146 -12.08 9.58 -6.33
N THR A 147 -11.25 10.55 -5.93
CA THR A 147 -10.78 11.63 -6.83
C THR A 147 -9.55 11.23 -7.63
N PHE A 148 -8.62 10.49 -7.02
CA PHE A 148 -7.30 10.21 -7.58
C PHE A 148 -7.06 8.73 -7.89
N TYR A 149 -8.10 7.90 -7.95
CA TYR A 149 -7.98 6.49 -8.36
C TYR A 149 -7.19 6.28 -9.66
N PRO A 150 -7.41 7.06 -10.75
CA PRO A 150 -6.62 6.90 -11.97
C PRO A 150 -5.12 7.14 -11.76
N LEU A 151 -4.77 8.10 -10.88
CA LEU A 151 -3.39 8.41 -10.54
C LEU A 151 -2.76 7.28 -9.70
N LEU A 152 -3.49 6.74 -8.73
CA LEU A 152 -3.05 5.61 -7.93
C LEU A 152 -2.76 4.37 -8.80
N ILE A 153 -3.63 4.08 -9.78
CA ILE A 153 -3.38 3.02 -10.76
C ILE A 153 -2.14 3.34 -11.60
N ALA A 154 -1.98 4.58 -12.06
CA ALA A 154 -0.81 4.96 -12.86
C ALA A 154 0.49 4.70 -12.11
N PHE A 155 0.59 5.07 -10.83
CA PHE A 155 1.77 4.76 -10.00
C PHE A 155 1.98 3.26 -9.79
N PHE A 156 0.91 2.50 -9.66
CA PHE A 156 0.98 1.04 -9.60
C PHE A 156 1.55 0.45 -10.91
N LEU A 157 1.03 0.87 -12.07
CA LEU A 157 1.49 0.42 -13.39
C LEU A 157 2.93 0.84 -13.68
N ILE A 158 3.32 2.06 -13.29
CA ILE A 158 4.70 2.55 -13.37
C ILE A 158 5.61 1.63 -12.56
N GLY A 159 5.19 1.22 -11.36
CA GLY A 159 5.91 0.25 -10.53
C GLY A 159 6.11 -1.09 -11.23
N VAL A 160 5.04 -1.66 -11.80
CA VAL A 160 5.11 -2.91 -12.57
C VAL A 160 6.06 -2.78 -13.76
N PHE A 161 5.98 -1.67 -14.49
CA PHE A 161 6.86 -1.41 -15.64
C PHE A 161 8.32 -1.35 -15.24
N PHE A 162 8.66 -0.57 -14.19
CA PHE A 162 10.04 -0.46 -13.73
C PHE A 162 10.58 -1.80 -13.23
N ASP A 163 9.79 -2.57 -12.49
CA ASP A 163 10.19 -3.89 -12.00
C ASP A 163 10.55 -4.84 -13.17
N ARG A 164 9.74 -4.85 -14.22
CA ARG A 164 9.99 -5.64 -15.43
C ARG A 164 11.22 -5.17 -16.19
N PHE A 165 11.30 -3.87 -16.43
CA PHE A 165 12.42 -3.27 -17.15
C PHE A 165 13.76 -3.56 -16.45
N GLN A 166 13.81 -3.45 -15.13
CA GLN A 166 15.00 -3.79 -14.36
C GLN A 166 15.37 -5.27 -14.41
N THR A 167 14.37 -6.15 -14.42
CA THR A 167 14.59 -7.60 -14.48
C THR A 167 15.23 -7.99 -15.81
N GLU A 168 14.72 -7.44 -16.93
CA GLU A 168 15.29 -7.69 -18.25
C GLU A 168 16.69 -7.07 -18.42
N LEU A 169 16.91 -5.84 -17.93
CA LEU A 169 18.26 -5.25 -17.93
C LEU A 169 19.26 -6.13 -17.19
N LYS A 170 18.93 -6.61 -15.99
CA LYS A 170 19.82 -7.51 -15.23
C LYS A 170 20.10 -8.81 -15.98
N ARG A 171 19.12 -9.35 -16.69
CA ARG A 171 19.29 -10.55 -17.51
C ARG A 171 20.26 -10.29 -18.67
N GLU A 172 20.14 -9.14 -19.34
CA GLU A 172 21.05 -8.77 -20.44
C GLU A 172 22.49 -8.59 -19.94
N TYR A 173 22.69 -7.87 -18.83
CA TYR A 173 24.03 -7.64 -18.27
C TYR A 173 24.68 -8.88 -17.66
N ARG A 174 23.91 -9.91 -17.25
CA ARG A 174 24.48 -11.17 -16.72
C ARG A 174 24.89 -12.14 -17.83
N ASN A 175 24.40 -11.93 -19.05
CA ASN A 175 24.68 -12.76 -20.22
C ASN A 175 25.79 -12.17 -21.12
N LYS A 176 26.44 -11.08 -20.68
CA LYS A 176 27.67 -10.51 -21.25
C LYS A 176 28.80 -10.69 -20.24
#